data_AF-A0A101HZT4-F1
#
_entry.id   AF-A0A101HZT4-F1
#
_cell.length_a   1.000
_cell.length_b   1.000
_cell.length_c   1.000
_cell.angle_alpha   90.00
_cell.angle_beta   90.00
_cell.angle_gamma   90.00
#
_symmetry.space_group_name_H-M   'P 1'
#
loop_
_entity.id
_entity.type
_entity.pdbx_description
1 polymer ?
#
loop_
_entity_poly.entity_id
_entity_poly.type
_entity_poly.pdbx_seq_one_letter_code
_entity_poly.pdbx_strand_id
1 'polypeptide(L)'
;MMIKKIQKKSLLFYVIIAYSITWVFWITAILLGYEDISFVKLIHGDFETPKQLILFLVFRIGAYGPLIASLLVTYYFFKLDGLKDLWRRITKWKIKFKWYLYALLIPIVLNLIVVFVGMLIGITFDEFFKSNIPLTFIFIYFFYEIITSGMEEPGWRGFALDNLQKKFTAEKSSWILGLIWGVWHYPFVISLYLSGGIIATIFSLAGFTMAIIGQTIIYTWLYNNTKSVFKGTVLCFIF
;
A
#
# COMPACT_ATOMS: atom_id res chain seq x y z
N MET A 1 24.72 -4.15 21.43
CA MET A 1 23.46 -4.63 22.05
C MET A 1 22.35 -3.56 22.07
N MET A 2 22.66 -2.30 22.41
CA MET A 2 21.69 -1.19 22.53
C MET A 2 20.97 -0.81 21.22
N ILE A 3 21.71 -0.66 20.11
CA ILE A 3 21.14 -0.30 18.79
C ILE A 3 20.12 -1.34 18.29
N LYS A 4 20.43 -2.64 18.43
CA LYS A 4 19.50 -3.73 18.05
C LYS A 4 18.21 -3.70 18.90
N LYS A 5 18.29 -3.30 20.17
CA LYS A 5 17.15 -3.16 21.10
C LYS A 5 16.29 -1.97 20.72
N ILE A 6 16.90 -0.82 20.40
CA ILE A 6 16.21 0.37 19.89
C ILE A 6 15.46 0.04 18.58
N GLN A 7 16.10 -0.66 17.65
CA GLN A 7 15.47 -1.05 16.37
C GLN A 7 14.31 -2.03 16.52
N LYS A 8 14.38 -2.97 17.49
CA LYS A 8 13.27 -3.90 17.74
C LYS A 8 12.07 -3.14 18.31
N LYS A 9 12.34 -2.24 19.25
CA LYS A 9 11.31 -1.38 19.85
C LYS A 9 10.72 -0.43 18.80
N SER A 10 11.53 0.19 17.96
CA SER A 10 11.05 1.14 16.95
C SER A 10 10.14 0.47 15.92
N LEU A 11 10.46 -0.73 15.44
CA LEU A 11 9.58 -1.49 14.54
C LEU A 11 8.25 -1.86 15.22
N LEU A 12 8.30 -2.35 16.47
CA LEU A 12 7.08 -2.70 17.20
C LEU A 12 6.17 -1.48 17.43
N PHE A 13 6.74 -0.36 17.88
CA PHE A 13 6.01 0.89 18.08
C PHE A 13 5.40 1.38 16.76
N TYR A 14 6.15 1.28 15.66
CA TYR A 14 5.67 1.64 14.33
C TYR A 14 4.45 0.80 13.93
N VAL A 15 4.52 -0.52 14.06
CA VAL A 15 3.40 -1.41 13.70
C VAL A 15 2.17 -1.09 14.55
N ILE A 16 2.34 -0.93 15.86
CA ILE A 16 1.23 -0.62 16.77
C ILE A 16 0.58 0.72 16.39
N ILE A 17 1.36 1.78 16.18
CA ILE A 17 0.81 3.10 15.85
C ILE A 17 0.15 3.09 14.47
N ALA A 18 0.79 2.47 13.47
CA ALA A 18 0.24 2.38 12.11
C ALA A 18 -1.11 1.67 12.11
N TYR A 19 -1.20 0.53 12.79
CA TYR A 19 -2.44 -0.24 12.92
C TYR A 19 -3.49 0.51 13.72
N SER A 20 -3.10 1.09 14.87
CA SER A 20 -4.06 1.80 15.72
C SER A 20 -4.70 2.97 14.99
N ILE A 21 -3.91 3.77 14.25
CA ILE A 21 -4.46 4.85 13.44
C ILE A 21 -5.37 4.27 12.36
N THR A 22 -4.86 3.41 11.48
CA THR A 22 -5.65 2.93 10.35
C THR A 22 -6.91 2.20 10.79
N TRP A 23 -6.80 1.25 11.71
CA TRP A 23 -7.92 0.42 12.12
C TRP A 23 -8.99 1.21 12.87
N VAL A 24 -8.62 2.20 13.70
CA VAL A 24 -9.62 3.08 14.33
C VAL A 24 -10.44 3.81 13.26
N PHE A 25 -9.79 4.42 12.28
CA PHE A 25 -10.49 5.15 11.22
C PHE A 25 -11.30 4.22 10.31
N TRP A 26 -10.70 3.13 9.84
CA TRP A 26 -11.37 2.18 8.95
C TRP A 26 -12.52 1.45 9.61
N ILE A 27 -12.31 0.86 10.80
CA ILE A 27 -13.38 0.14 11.50
C ILE A 27 -14.51 1.10 11.85
N THR A 28 -14.21 2.32 12.30
CA THR A 28 -15.24 3.32 12.58
C THR A 28 -16.03 3.67 11.32
N ALA A 29 -15.35 3.94 10.20
CA ALA A 29 -16.02 4.23 8.93
C ALA A 29 -16.91 3.06 8.49
N ILE A 30 -16.38 1.83 8.51
CA ILE A 30 -17.08 0.59 8.14
C ILE A 30 -18.33 0.40 9.01
N LEU A 31 -18.21 0.49 10.33
CA LEU A 31 -19.34 0.32 11.26
C LEU A 31 -20.42 1.39 11.10
N LEU A 32 -20.05 2.59 10.63
CA LEU A 32 -20.99 3.68 10.38
C LEU A 32 -21.64 3.62 8.99
N GLY A 33 -21.32 2.59 8.19
CA GLY A 33 -21.85 2.37 6.84
C GLY A 33 -21.01 3.02 5.75
N TYR A 34 -19.70 2.81 5.78
CA TYR A 34 -18.79 3.23 4.72
C TYR A 34 -19.13 2.55 3.39
N GLU A 35 -19.15 3.35 2.34
CA GLU A 35 -19.23 2.92 0.96
C GLU A 35 -18.14 3.65 0.18
N ASP A 36 -17.41 2.91 -0.65
CA ASP A 36 -16.35 3.52 -1.46
C ASP A 36 -16.95 4.38 -2.57
N ILE A 37 -16.30 5.52 -2.83
CA ILE A 37 -16.68 6.44 -3.90
C ILE A 37 -15.65 6.25 -5.02
N SER A 38 -16.12 5.84 -6.20
CA SER A 38 -15.23 5.69 -7.35
C SER A 38 -14.60 7.04 -7.71
N PHE A 39 -13.38 6.99 -8.26
CA PHE A 39 -12.67 8.21 -8.65
C PHE A 39 -13.51 9.14 -9.55
N VAL A 40 -14.26 8.57 -10.51
CA VAL A 40 -15.14 9.34 -11.39
C VAL A 40 -16.26 10.03 -10.62
N LYS A 41 -16.94 9.32 -9.71
CA LYS A 41 -17.98 9.95 -8.87
C LYS A 41 -17.38 11.07 -8.01
N LEU A 42 -16.19 10.86 -7.45
CA LEU A 42 -15.51 11.85 -6.61
C LEU A 42 -15.22 13.15 -7.37
N ILE A 43 -14.68 13.08 -8.60
CA ILE A 43 -14.36 14.28 -9.38
C ILE A 43 -15.59 15.03 -9.89
N HIS A 44 -16.71 14.32 -10.11
CA HIS A 44 -17.97 14.93 -10.52
C HIS A 44 -18.79 15.45 -9.34
N GLY A 45 -18.40 15.13 -8.10
CA GLY A 45 -19.17 15.47 -6.90
C GLY A 45 -20.45 14.64 -6.75
N ASP A 46 -20.48 13.45 -7.38
CA ASP A 46 -21.64 12.55 -7.40
C ASP A 46 -21.65 11.65 -6.16
N PHE A 47 -21.94 12.23 -5.01
CA PHE A 47 -22.17 11.49 -3.75
C PHE A 47 -23.65 11.49 -3.38
N GLU A 48 -24.13 10.35 -2.87
CA GLU A 48 -25.55 10.14 -2.55
C GLU A 48 -25.97 10.96 -1.33
N THR A 49 -25.07 11.09 -0.35
CA THR A 49 -25.32 11.85 0.87
C THR A 49 -24.04 12.52 1.40
N PRO A 50 -24.15 13.62 2.18
CA PRO A 50 -23.00 14.18 2.90
C PRO A 50 -22.32 13.16 3.83
N LYS A 51 -23.11 12.23 4.39
CA LYS A 51 -22.59 11.14 5.24
C LYS A 51 -21.63 10.24 4.46
N GLN A 52 -21.97 9.87 3.23
CA GLN A 52 -21.12 9.03 2.37
C GLN A 52 -19.75 9.70 2.14
N LEU A 53 -19.74 10.99 1.79
CA LEU A 53 -18.51 11.75 1.60
C LEU A 53 -17.67 11.83 2.88
N ILE A 54 -18.29 12.10 4.04
CA ILE A 54 -17.58 12.16 5.33
C ILE A 54 -16.94 10.82 5.65
N LEU A 55 -17.68 9.71 5.54
CA LEU A 55 -17.15 8.37 5.81
C LEU A 55 -16.06 7.97 4.84
N PHE A 56 -16.18 8.34 3.57
CA PHE A 56 -15.13 8.18 2.57
C PHE A 56 -13.85 8.91 2.99
N LEU A 57 -13.93 10.18 3.36
CA LEU A 57 -12.77 10.95 3.81
C LEU A 57 -12.15 10.39 5.08
N VAL A 58 -12.96 9.98 6.07
CA VAL A 58 -12.47 9.30 7.29
C VAL A 58 -11.70 8.03 6.94
N PHE A 59 -12.24 7.21 6.03
CA PHE A 59 -11.58 5.99 5.58
C PHE A 59 -10.25 6.29 4.88
N ARG A 60 -10.22 7.28 3.98
CA ARG A 60 -8.99 7.71 3.28
C ARG A 60 -7.95 8.28 4.24
N ILE A 61 -8.36 9.04 5.25
CA ILE A 61 -7.45 9.54 6.29
C ILE A 61 -6.79 8.37 7.04
N GLY A 62 -7.55 7.31 7.32
CA GLY A 62 -7.03 6.10 7.95
C GLY A 62 -5.87 5.44 7.18
N ALA A 63 -5.87 5.52 5.85
CA ALA A 63 -4.81 4.95 5.02
C ALA A 63 -3.44 5.61 5.25
N TYR A 64 -3.38 6.84 5.77
CA TYR A 64 -2.11 7.51 6.11
C TYR A 64 -1.48 7.02 7.43
N GLY A 65 -2.08 6.07 8.13
CA GLY A 65 -1.55 5.50 9.37
C GLY A 65 -0.08 5.08 9.30
N PRO A 66 0.38 4.33 8.27
CA PRO A 66 1.78 3.97 8.08
C PRO A 66 2.70 5.19 7.91
N LEU A 67 2.29 6.20 7.15
CA LEU A 67 3.05 7.44 6.98
C LEU A 67 3.21 8.16 8.32
N ILE A 68 2.10 8.42 9.01
CA ILE A 68 2.09 9.13 10.30
C ILE A 68 2.94 8.37 11.33
N ALA A 69 2.76 7.05 11.44
CA ALA A 69 3.54 6.21 12.33
C ALA A 69 5.04 6.28 12.02
N SER A 70 5.42 6.28 10.74
CA SER A 70 6.82 6.38 10.33
C SER A 70 7.44 7.69 10.79
N LEU A 71 6.73 8.81 10.66
CA LEU A 71 7.20 10.13 11.07
C LEU A 71 7.33 10.23 12.59
N LEU A 72 6.30 9.83 13.33
CA LEU A 72 6.28 9.88 14.79
C LEU A 72 7.38 9.03 15.42
N VAL A 73 7.51 7.77 14.98
CA VAL A 73 8.50 6.85 15.52
C VAL A 73 9.91 7.26 15.11
N THR A 74 10.10 7.74 13.87
CA THR A 74 11.40 8.24 13.42
C THR A 74 11.82 9.43 14.26
N TYR A 75 10.95 10.41 14.48
CA TYR A 75 11.24 11.57 15.31
C TYR A 75 11.53 11.15 16.76
N TYR A 76 10.75 10.24 17.33
CA TYR A 76 10.93 9.81 18.72
C TYR A 76 12.31 9.20 18.97
N PHE A 77 12.74 8.25 18.12
CA PHE A 77 13.98 7.49 18.29
C PHE A 77 15.21 8.12 17.64
N PHE A 78 15.06 8.85 16.54
CA PHE A 78 16.16 9.33 15.69
C PHE A 78 16.14 10.86 15.47
N LYS A 79 15.16 11.57 16.07
CA LYS A 79 15.04 13.03 16.04
C LYS A 79 15.00 13.57 14.60
N LEU A 80 15.39 14.83 14.43
CA LEU A 80 15.36 15.53 13.14
C LEU A 80 16.29 14.91 12.10
N ASP A 81 17.42 14.33 12.51
CA ASP A 81 18.35 13.70 11.58
C ASP A 81 17.76 12.43 10.94
N GLY A 82 17.00 11.65 11.72
CA GLY A 82 16.23 10.53 11.17
C GLY A 82 15.17 10.97 10.16
N LEU A 83 14.46 12.07 10.44
CA LEU A 83 13.46 12.62 9.52
C LEU A 83 14.10 13.13 8.23
N LYS A 84 15.24 13.82 8.33
CA LYS A 84 16.01 14.27 7.15
C LYS A 84 16.45 13.09 6.29
N ASP A 85 16.93 12.00 6.90
CA ASP A 85 17.29 10.80 6.16
C ASP A 85 16.08 10.15 5.47
N LEU A 86 14.96 10.00 6.18
CA LEU A 86 13.72 9.48 5.61
C LEU A 86 13.25 10.34 4.42
N TRP A 87 13.20 11.66 4.60
CA TRP A 87 12.83 12.60 3.54
C TRP A 87 13.75 12.52 2.33
N ARG A 88 15.07 12.40 2.54
CA ARG A 88 16.05 12.23 1.46
C ARG A 88 15.81 10.95 0.66
N ARG A 89 15.41 9.85 1.32
CA ARG A 89 15.09 8.58 0.64
C ARG A 89 13.74 8.62 -0.09
N ILE A 90 12.78 9.38 0.41
CA ILE A 90 11.50 9.66 -0.26
C ILE A 90 11.70 10.55 -1.48
N THR A 91 12.49 11.62 -1.37
CA THR A 91 12.72 12.58 -2.47
C THR A 91 13.88 12.20 -3.39
N LYS A 92 14.31 10.94 -3.39
CA LYS A 92 15.38 10.48 -4.28
C LYS A 92 14.81 10.08 -5.65
N TRP A 93 14.83 11.02 -6.59
CA TRP A 93 14.33 10.81 -7.96
C TRP A 93 15.41 10.39 -8.96
N LYS A 94 16.64 10.89 -8.85
CA LYS A 94 17.69 10.61 -9.86
C LYS A 94 18.26 9.19 -9.72
N ILE A 95 17.94 8.35 -10.69
CA ILE A 95 18.29 6.93 -10.76
C ILE A 95 18.45 6.48 -12.22
N LYS A 96 19.14 5.36 -12.46
CA LYS A 96 19.38 4.83 -13.81
C LYS A 96 18.07 4.50 -14.54
N PHE A 97 17.97 4.86 -15.82
CA PHE A 97 16.75 4.75 -16.62
C PHE A 97 16.13 3.34 -16.63
N LYS A 98 16.97 2.29 -16.67
CA LYS A 98 16.53 0.88 -16.65
C LYS A 98 15.56 0.53 -15.52
N TRP A 99 15.63 1.23 -14.37
CA TRP A 99 14.74 0.98 -13.25
C TRP A 99 13.36 1.59 -13.42
N TYR A 100 13.22 2.65 -14.23
CA TYR A 100 11.89 3.12 -14.65
C TYR A 100 11.23 2.10 -15.56
N LEU A 101 12.02 1.51 -16.47
CA LEU A 101 11.53 0.46 -17.35
C LEU A 101 11.06 -0.76 -16.57
N TYR A 102 11.83 -1.24 -15.57
CA TYR A 102 11.37 -2.35 -14.72
C TYR A 102 10.13 -2.01 -13.91
N ALA A 103 10.05 -0.79 -13.37
CA ALA A 103 8.87 -0.34 -12.64
C ALA A 103 7.61 -0.37 -13.51
N LEU A 104 7.73 -0.03 -14.79
CA LEU A 104 6.62 -0.05 -15.75
C LEU A 104 6.31 -1.46 -16.27
N LEU A 105 7.33 -2.24 -16.65
CA LEU A 105 7.13 -3.53 -17.34
C LEU A 105 6.72 -4.66 -16.41
N ILE A 106 7.21 -4.70 -15.16
CA ILE A 106 6.91 -5.81 -14.25
C ILE A 106 5.39 -5.94 -14.02
N PRO A 107 4.66 -4.86 -13.68
CA PRO A 107 3.22 -4.99 -13.45
C PRO A 107 2.45 -5.28 -14.74
N ILE A 108 2.89 -4.75 -15.90
CA ILE A 108 2.29 -5.10 -17.20
C ILE A 108 2.41 -6.61 -17.46
N VAL A 109 3.60 -7.18 -17.32
CA VAL A 109 3.83 -8.61 -17.54
C VAL A 109 2.99 -9.46 -16.56
N LEU A 110 2.91 -9.06 -15.30
CA LEU A 110 2.12 -9.78 -14.30
C LEU A 110 0.62 -9.72 -14.61
N ASN A 111 0.10 -8.55 -15.01
CA ASN A 111 -1.30 -8.43 -15.44
C ASN A 111 -1.59 -9.23 -16.71
N LEU A 112 -0.67 -9.28 -17.68
CA LEU A 112 -0.82 -10.14 -18.86
C LEU A 112 -0.89 -11.62 -18.51
N ILE A 113 -0.13 -12.07 -17.50
CA ILE A 113 -0.23 -13.44 -16.98
C ILE A 113 -1.60 -13.67 -16.35
N VAL A 114 -2.13 -12.71 -15.58
CA VAL A 114 -3.48 -12.79 -15.00
C VAL A 114 -4.55 -12.90 -16.09
N VAL A 115 -4.49 -12.05 -17.12
CA VAL A 115 -5.41 -12.11 -18.27
C VAL A 115 -5.32 -13.47 -18.96
N PHE A 116 -4.10 -13.95 -19.24
CA PHE A 116 -3.89 -15.23 -19.90
C PHE A 116 -4.48 -16.40 -19.09
N VAL A 117 -4.14 -16.50 -17.80
CA VAL A 117 -4.66 -17.55 -16.91
C VAL A 117 -6.18 -17.45 -16.78
N GLY A 118 -6.70 -16.23 -16.66
CA GLY A 118 -8.12 -15.96 -16.57
C GLY A 118 -8.90 -16.39 -17.82
N MET A 119 -8.34 -16.16 -19.01
CA MET A 119 -8.91 -16.67 -20.27
C MET A 119 -8.92 -18.20 -20.33
N LEU A 120 -7.90 -18.88 -19.78
CA LEU A 120 -7.88 -20.35 -19.71
C LEU A 120 -8.99 -20.94 -18.82
N ILE A 121 -9.44 -20.18 -17.81
CA ILE A 121 -10.54 -20.59 -16.91
C ILE A 121 -11.90 -20.01 -17.32
N GLY A 122 -11.99 -19.41 -18.51
CA GLY A 122 -13.25 -18.99 -19.13
C GLY A 122 -13.65 -17.52 -18.93
N ILE A 123 -12.78 -16.66 -18.39
CA ILE A 123 -13.03 -15.21 -18.30
C ILE A 123 -12.82 -14.58 -19.67
N THR A 124 -13.78 -13.77 -20.14
CA THR A 124 -13.69 -13.13 -21.46
C THR A 124 -12.67 -12.00 -21.48
N PHE A 125 -12.03 -11.76 -22.63
CA PHE A 125 -11.02 -10.70 -22.77
C PHE A 125 -11.58 -9.32 -22.36
N ASP A 126 -12.81 -9.01 -22.79
CA ASP A 126 -13.46 -7.72 -22.51
C ASP A 126 -13.67 -7.47 -21.01
N GLU A 127 -13.80 -8.52 -20.20
CA GLU A 127 -13.95 -8.36 -18.74
C GLU A 127 -12.69 -7.81 -18.07
N PHE A 128 -11.50 -8.04 -18.63
CA PHE A 128 -10.24 -7.52 -18.06
C PHE A 128 -9.99 -6.04 -18.34
N PHE A 129 -10.60 -5.50 -19.40
CA PHE A 129 -10.34 -4.12 -19.86
C PHE A 129 -11.52 -3.18 -19.59
N LYS A 130 -12.49 -3.58 -18.77
CA LYS A 130 -13.56 -2.71 -18.26
C LYS A 130 -12.99 -1.71 -17.25
N SER A 131 -12.50 -0.58 -17.75
CA SER A 131 -12.13 0.57 -16.92
C SER A 131 -13.28 1.56 -16.86
N ASN A 132 -13.64 1.96 -15.64
CA ASN A 132 -14.56 3.08 -15.42
C ASN A 132 -13.86 4.45 -15.47
N ILE A 133 -12.54 4.49 -15.70
CA ILE A 133 -11.76 5.72 -15.70
C ILE A 133 -11.51 6.16 -17.15
N PRO A 134 -12.09 7.30 -17.60
CA PRO A 134 -11.81 7.83 -18.93
C PRO A 134 -10.32 8.15 -19.11
N LEU A 135 -9.79 7.87 -20.30
CA LEU A 135 -8.39 8.16 -20.64
C LEU A 135 -8.02 9.64 -20.43
N THR A 136 -8.98 10.55 -20.57
CA THR A 136 -8.80 12.00 -20.31
C THR A 136 -8.40 12.31 -18.88
N PHE A 137 -8.74 11.45 -17.91
CA PHE A 137 -8.40 11.64 -16.50
C PHE A 137 -7.14 10.88 -16.07
N ILE A 138 -6.44 10.19 -16.97
CA ILE A 138 -5.34 9.28 -16.59
C ILE A 138 -4.24 9.98 -15.76
N PHE A 139 -3.89 11.22 -16.11
CA PHE A 139 -2.89 11.99 -15.36
C PHE A 139 -3.41 12.43 -13.99
N ILE A 140 -4.66 12.85 -13.90
CA ILE A 140 -5.28 13.26 -12.64
C ILE A 140 -5.42 12.05 -11.71
N TYR A 141 -5.84 10.91 -12.26
CA TYR A 141 -5.90 9.64 -11.54
C TYR A 141 -4.51 9.20 -11.06
N PHE A 142 -3.48 9.36 -11.89
CA PHE A 142 -2.10 9.10 -11.48
C PHE A 142 -1.67 9.95 -10.27
N PHE A 143 -1.95 11.25 -10.28
CA PHE A 143 -1.65 12.09 -9.13
C PHE A 143 -2.48 11.71 -7.90
N TYR A 144 -3.76 11.37 -8.10
CA TYR A 144 -4.65 10.88 -7.05
C TYR A 144 -4.07 9.62 -6.37
N GLU A 145 -3.64 8.62 -7.13
CA GLU A 145 -3.05 7.40 -6.58
C GLU A 145 -1.72 7.64 -5.86
N ILE A 146 -0.91 8.60 -6.32
CA ILE A 146 0.32 8.99 -5.60
C ILE A 146 -0.01 9.54 -4.21
N ILE A 147 -1.05 10.37 -4.10
CA ILE A 147 -1.42 11.00 -2.83
C ILE A 147 -2.21 10.08 -1.91
N THR A 148 -2.88 9.05 -2.44
CA THR A 148 -3.61 8.05 -1.65
C THR A 148 -2.73 6.84 -1.35
N SER A 149 -2.68 5.87 -2.26
CA SER A 149 -1.97 4.60 -2.14
C SER A 149 -0.46 4.78 -2.02
N GLY A 150 0.08 5.76 -2.75
CA GLY A 150 1.50 6.06 -2.78
C GLY A 150 2.08 6.56 -1.46
N MET A 151 1.25 7.09 -0.57
CA MET A 151 1.68 7.66 0.71
C MET A 151 1.89 6.60 1.80
N GLU A 152 1.51 5.35 1.57
CA GLU A 152 1.83 4.23 2.45
C GLU A 152 3.32 3.86 2.43
N GLU A 153 3.95 4.01 1.26
CA GLU A 153 5.30 3.55 0.96
C GLU A 153 6.41 4.16 1.82
N PRO A 154 6.37 5.47 2.18
CA PRO A 154 7.20 6.04 3.24
C PRO A 154 7.23 5.21 4.53
N GLY A 155 6.09 4.67 4.97
CA GLY A 155 6.02 3.81 6.14
C GLY A 155 6.61 2.44 5.88
N TRP A 156 6.12 1.73 4.86
CA TRP A 156 6.52 0.35 4.61
C TRP A 156 7.96 0.22 4.14
N ARG A 157 8.35 0.93 3.08
CA ARG A 157 9.67 0.82 2.46
C ARG A 157 10.66 1.80 3.08
N GLY A 158 10.19 2.99 3.45
CA GLY A 158 11.03 4.03 4.08
C GLY A 158 11.40 3.71 5.53
N PHE A 159 10.51 3.08 6.31
CA PHE A 159 10.77 2.77 7.72
C PHE A 159 10.84 1.27 8.02
N ALA A 160 9.78 0.51 7.76
CA ALA A 160 9.69 -0.87 8.24
C ALA A 160 10.70 -1.80 7.56
N LEU A 161 10.79 -1.75 6.22
CA LEU A 161 11.73 -2.55 5.42
C LEU A 161 13.18 -2.24 5.81
N ASP A 162 13.52 -0.96 5.94
CA ASP A 162 14.87 -0.51 6.32
C ASP A 162 15.27 -1.03 7.71
N ASN A 163 14.35 -1.06 8.66
CA ASN A 163 14.60 -1.63 9.98
C ASN A 163 14.70 -3.17 9.97
N LEU A 164 13.91 -3.86 9.14
CA LEU A 164 13.95 -5.32 9.00
C LEU A 164 15.26 -5.81 8.34
N GLN A 165 15.69 -5.15 7.27
CA GLN A 165 16.91 -5.53 6.53
C GLN A 165 18.21 -5.29 7.30
N LYS A 166 18.18 -4.51 8.40
CA LYS A 166 19.31 -4.40 9.34
C LYS A 166 19.56 -5.70 10.13
N LYS A 167 18.60 -6.63 10.12
CA LYS A 167 18.64 -7.88 10.92
C LYS A 167 18.43 -9.14 10.09
N PHE A 168 17.72 -9.03 8.98
CA PHE A 168 17.32 -10.16 8.15
C PHE A 168 17.77 -9.96 6.70
N THR A 169 17.80 -11.05 5.94
CA THR A 169 18.01 -10.99 4.48
C THR A 169 16.86 -10.24 3.80
N ALA A 170 17.06 -9.82 2.55
CA ALA A 170 16.03 -9.14 1.76
C ALA A 170 14.76 -10.00 1.64
N GLU A 171 14.91 -11.29 1.39
CA GLU A 171 13.81 -12.26 1.29
C GLU A 171 13.05 -12.37 2.61
N LYS A 172 13.74 -12.66 3.72
CA LYS A 172 13.09 -12.79 5.03
C LYS A 172 12.43 -11.48 5.48
N SER A 173 13.04 -10.34 5.17
CA SER A 173 12.43 -9.03 5.40
C SER A 173 11.16 -8.83 4.58
N SER A 174 11.12 -9.35 3.34
CA SER A 174 9.95 -9.24 2.46
C SER A 174 8.79 -10.10 2.95
N TRP A 175 9.04 -11.32 3.42
CA TRP A 175 8.00 -12.16 4.03
C TRP A 175 7.43 -11.52 5.29
N ILE A 176 8.30 -11.07 6.20
CA ILE A 176 7.85 -10.43 7.45
C ILE A 176 7.06 -9.15 7.15
N LEU A 177 7.58 -8.28 6.27
CA LEU A 177 6.90 -7.04 5.92
C LEU A 177 5.60 -7.29 5.15
N GLY A 178 5.58 -8.26 4.24
CA GLY A 178 4.39 -8.62 3.48
C GLY A 178 3.27 -9.15 4.37
N LEU A 179 3.61 -9.93 5.41
CA LEU A 179 2.63 -10.34 6.43
C LEU A 179 2.11 -9.15 7.23
N ILE A 180 2.99 -8.25 7.69
CA ILE A 180 2.59 -7.04 8.42
C ILE A 180 1.67 -6.18 7.53
N TRP A 181 2.06 -5.92 6.29
CA TRP A 181 1.28 -5.08 5.39
C TRP A 181 -0.02 -5.76 4.94
N GLY A 182 -0.02 -7.08 4.73
CA GLY A 182 -1.23 -7.85 4.42
C GLY A 182 -2.23 -7.81 5.56
N VAL A 183 -1.78 -8.04 6.80
CA VAL A 183 -2.64 -7.98 7.99
C VAL A 183 -3.16 -6.57 8.25
N TRP A 184 -2.38 -5.52 7.97
CA TRP A 184 -2.84 -4.13 8.06
C TRP A 184 -4.13 -3.89 7.24
N HIS A 185 -4.30 -4.58 6.11
CA HIS A 185 -5.49 -4.48 5.25
C HIS A 185 -6.73 -5.25 5.75
N TYR A 186 -6.62 -6.09 6.79
CA TYR A 186 -7.67 -7.05 7.13
C TYR A 186 -9.04 -6.42 7.41
N PRO A 187 -9.20 -5.29 8.12
CA PRO A 187 -10.51 -4.68 8.31
C PRO A 187 -11.21 -4.37 6.98
N PHE A 188 -10.45 -3.86 6.00
CA PHE A 188 -10.96 -3.57 4.68
C PHE A 188 -11.33 -4.83 3.91
N VAL A 189 -10.42 -5.82 3.85
CA VAL A 189 -10.70 -7.09 3.15
C VAL A 189 -11.90 -7.81 3.76
N ILE A 190 -12.02 -7.84 5.08
CA ILE A 190 -13.19 -8.42 5.76
C ILE A 190 -14.46 -7.68 5.34
N SER A 191 -14.44 -6.34 5.32
CA SER A 191 -15.63 -5.57 4.92
C SER A 191 -16.12 -5.86 3.50
N LEU A 192 -15.22 -6.23 2.59
CA LEU A 192 -15.56 -6.57 1.20
C LEU A 192 -16.16 -7.97 1.04
N TYR A 193 -15.71 -8.96 1.82
CA TYR A 193 -16.02 -10.37 1.56
C TYR A 193 -16.92 -11.03 2.61
N LEU A 194 -17.18 -10.37 3.75
CA LEU A 194 -17.95 -10.95 4.84
C LEU A 194 -19.38 -11.32 4.43
N SER A 195 -20.00 -10.54 3.54
CA SER A 195 -21.35 -10.82 3.00
C SER A 195 -21.40 -12.11 2.17
N GLY A 196 -20.27 -12.52 1.58
CA GLY A 196 -20.11 -13.79 0.86
C GLY A 196 -19.86 -15.00 1.79
N GLY A 197 -19.82 -14.79 3.11
CA GLY A 197 -19.63 -15.82 4.11
C GLY A 197 -18.19 -16.01 4.58
N ILE A 198 -18.03 -16.77 5.68
CA ILE A 198 -16.74 -16.93 6.37
C ILE A 198 -15.69 -17.65 5.52
N ILE A 199 -16.09 -18.65 4.74
CA ILE A 199 -15.17 -19.42 3.88
C ILE A 199 -14.58 -18.50 2.80
N ALA A 200 -15.43 -17.75 2.08
CA ALA A 200 -14.99 -16.78 1.08
C ALA A 200 -14.04 -15.74 1.70
N THR A 201 -14.38 -15.23 2.88
CA THR A 201 -13.55 -14.26 3.61
C THR A 201 -12.16 -14.82 3.93
N ILE A 202 -12.06 -16.05 4.42
CA ILE A 202 -10.77 -16.69 4.75
C ILE A 202 -9.91 -16.87 3.50
N PHE A 203 -10.49 -17.36 2.39
CA PHE A 203 -9.78 -17.50 1.14
C PHE A 203 -9.32 -16.16 0.57
N SER A 204 -10.16 -15.13 0.63
CA SER A 204 -9.80 -13.76 0.22
C SER A 204 -8.67 -13.19 1.07
N LEU A 205 -8.70 -13.36 2.40
CA LEU A 205 -7.61 -12.92 3.28
C LEU A 205 -6.29 -13.62 2.97
N ALA A 206 -6.32 -14.95 2.77
CA ALA A 206 -5.13 -15.73 2.43
C ALA A 206 -4.56 -15.32 1.06
N GLY A 207 -5.40 -15.27 0.04
CA GLY A 207 -5.01 -14.87 -1.32
C GLY A 207 -4.46 -13.45 -1.37
N PHE A 208 -5.16 -12.50 -0.74
CA PHE A 208 -4.72 -11.11 -0.64
C PHE A 208 -3.38 -10.99 0.09
N THR A 209 -3.21 -11.68 1.22
CA THR A 209 -1.94 -11.66 1.97
C THR A 209 -0.79 -12.20 1.12
N MET A 210 -1.01 -13.28 0.37
CA MET A 210 0.00 -13.84 -0.54
C MET A 210 0.34 -12.89 -1.68
N ALA A 211 -0.65 -12.19 -2.25
CA ALA A 211 -0.42 -11.16 -3.26
C ALA A 211 0.43 -10.00 -2.71
N ILE A 212 0.13 -9.53 -1.50
CA ILE A 212 0.90 -8.48 -0.81
C ILE A 212 2.33 -8.92 -0.53
N ILE A 213 2.56 -10.18 -0.14
CA ILE A 213 3.92 -10.72 0.03
C ILE A 213 4.67 -10.70 -1.30
N GLY A 214 4.06 -11.18 -2.39
CA GLY A 214 4.64 -11.13 -3.72
C GLY A 214 5.01 -9.70 -4.14
N GLN A 215 4.10 -8.75 -3.94
CA GLN A 215 4.32 -7.33 -4.21
C GLN A 215 5.45 -6.76 -3.34
N THR A 216 5.52 -7.17 -2.07
CA THR A 216 6.58 -6.75 -1.14
C THR A 216 7.96 -7.23 -1.60
N ILE A 217 8.07 -8.44 -2.16
CA ILE A 217 9.33 -8.96 -2.71
C ILE A 217 9.79 -8.09 -3.89
N ILE A 218 8.89 -7.77 -4.83
CA ILE A 218 9.19 -6.93 -5.99
C ILE A 218 9.65 -5.54 -5.53
N TYR A 219 8.93 -4.92 -4.60
CA TYR A 219 9.25 -3.58 -4.13
C TYR A 219 10.55 -3.58 -3.32
N THR A 220 10.82 -4.65 -2.57
CA THR A 220 12.08 -4.82 -1.86
C THR A 220 13.26 -4.91 -2.82
N TRP A 221 13.13 -5.66 -3.92
CA TRP A 221 14.16 -5.73 -4.96
C TRP A 221 14.42 -4.36 -5.59
N LEU A 222 13.37 -3.62 -5.95
CA LEU A 222 13.50 -2.27 -6.50
C LEU A 222 14.13 -1.29 -5.49
N TYR A 223 13.68 -1.32 -4.24
CA TYR A 223 14.23 -0.49 -3.18
C TYR A 223 15.71 -0.79 -2.96
N ASN A 224 16.12 -2.06 -2.93
CA ASN A 224 17.51 -2.45 -2.71
C ASN A 224 18.44 -1.95 -3.80
N ASN A 225 17.98 -1.97 -5.05
CA ASN A 225 18.76 -1.54 -6.21
C ASN A 225 18.82 -0.01 -6.41
N THR A 226 17.93 0.74 -5.76
CA THR A 226 17.73 2.17 -6.07
C THR A 226 17.86 3.08 -4.85
N LYS A 227 17.60 2.52 -3.66
CA LYS A 227 17.50 3.22 -2.37
C LYS A 227 16.53 4.42 -2.43
N SER A 228 15.50 4.31 -3.26
CA SER A 228 14.46 5.32 -3.46
C SER A 228 13.13 4.71 -3.03
N VAL A 229 12.44 5.39 -2.11
CA VAL A 229 11.11 4.99 -1.63
C VAL A 229 10.04 5.36 -2.65
N PHE A 230 10.22 6.49 -3.35
CA PHE A 230 9.29 7.01 -4.36
C PHE A 230 8.96 6.01 -5.48
N LYS A 231 9.80 5.01 -5.73
CA LYS A 231 9.51 4.00 -6.75
C LYS A 231 8.54 2.93 -6.32
N GLY A 232 8.46 2.62 -5.01
CA GLY A 232 7.38 1.78 -4.50
C GLY A 232 6.04 2.45 -4.78
N THR A 233 5.97 3.77 -4.56
CA THR A 233 4.81 4.62 -4.87
C THR A 233 4.43 4.58 -6.35
N VAL A 234 5.41 4.58 -7.27
CA VAL A 234 5.14 4.50 -8.73
C VAL A 234 4.72 3.10 -9.17
N LEU A 235 5.11 2.02 -8.48
CA LEU A 235 4.57 0.68 -8.77
C LEU A 235 3.21 0.42 -8.13
N CYS A 236 2.87 1.08 -7.02
CA CYS A 236 1.51 1.04 -6.47
C CYS A 236 0.48 1.51 -7.50
N PHE A 237 0.88 2.31 -8.49
CA PHE A 237 0.01 2.78 -9.56
C PHE A 237 -0.36 1.73 -10.62
N ILE A 238 0.41 0.63 -10.74
CA ILE A 238 0.27 -0.32 -11.87
C ILE A 238 -0.19 -1.72 -11.39
N PHE A 239 -0.46 -1.88 -10.09
CA PHE A 239 -1.11 -3.05 -9.51
C PHE A 239 -2.44 -2.64 -8.91
#